data_AF-A0A150FVY1-F1
#
_entry.id   AF-A0A150FVY1-F1
#
_cell.length_a   1.000
_cell.length_b   1.000
_cell.length_c   1.000
_cell.angle_alpha   90.00
_cell.angle_beta   90.00
_cell.angle_gamma   90.00
#
_symmetry.space_group_name_H-M   'P 1'
#
loop_
_entity.id
_entity.type
_entity.pdbx_description
1 polymer ?
#
loop_
_entity_poly.entity_id
_entity_poly.type
_entity_poly.pdbx_seq_one_letter_code
_entity_poly.pdbx_strand_id
1 'polypeptide(L)'
;MLSQALLRAPRQLWSKLSADAKANVIKALKGTRANYIMKYHQHNNWVLFPSMVEAFLMHVGEPIVEAKMFDGLDKFKTWYLGDGAFGDGSTFFFNYYNSYVIQPMLHDVLAVLRAKHARKFVVYEKLWELLHVAMARYSEVLEQSIAPDGSYPALGRSITYRCAAFQTLSLLALKRKLPRRLPPGQVRTALTRVINRTLDRRAFDQHGWLRIGVVGSQPELADDYITHGSVYLTTACFLPLGLPSNDTFWTEPEMPTSWEKVWL
;
A
#
# COMPACT_ATOMS: atom_id res chain seq x y z
N MET A 1 6.47 2.23 -6.71
CA MET A 1 6.25 0.76 -6.78
C MET A 1 7.55 -0.03 -6.67
N LEU A 2 8.50 0.07 -7.61
CA LEU A 2 9.74 -0.72 -7.57
C LEU A 2 10.54 -0.57 -6.25
N SER A 3 10.80 0.66 -5.81
CA SER A 3 11.55 0.93 -4.56
C SER A 3 10.89 0.29 -3.34
N GLN A 4 9.55 0.29 -3.28
CA GLN A 4 8.81 -0.31 -2.17
C GLN A 4 8.91 -1.84 -2.19
N ALA A 5 8.84 -2.47 -3.37
CA ALA A 5 9.05 -3.91 -3.51
C ALA A 5 10.46 -4.34 -3.06
N LEU A 6 11.48 -3.60 -3.49
CA LEU A 6 12.88 -3.83 -3.07
C LEU A 6 13.06 -3.68 -1.56
N LEU A 7 12.38 -2.72 -0.93
CA LEU A 7 12.39 -2.54 0.53
C LEU A 7 11.67 -3.65 1.29
N ARG A 8 10.57 -4.17 0.76
CA ARG A 8 9.77 -5.22 1.43
C ARG A 8 10.39 -6.60 1.32
N ALA A 9 11.10 -6.88 0.23
CA ALA A 9 11.75 -8.16 0.00
C ALA A 9 13.26 -7.99 -0.30
N PRO A 10 14.05 -7.37 0.60
CA PRO A 10 15.43 -7.00 0.31
C PRO A 10 16.30 -8.23 0.05
N ARG A 11 16.06 -9.35 0.74
CA ARG A 11 16.81 -10.60 0.51
C ARG A 11 16.52 -11.20 -0.86
N GLN A 12 15.26 -11.22 -1.28
CA GLN A 12 14.83 -11.90 -2.50
C GLN A 12 15.03 -11.05 -3.75
N LEU A 13 14.77 -9.74 -3.67
CA LEU A 13 14.73 -8.84 -4.82
C LEU A 13 15.94 -7.92 -4.92
N TRP A 14 16.65 -7.63 -3.82
CA TRP A 14 17.82 -6.75 -3.84
C TRP A 14 19.14 -7.50 -3.67
N SER A 15 19.30 -8.27 -2.59
CA SER A 15 20.57 -8.95 -2.26
C SER A 15 21.03 -9.90 -3.35
N LYS A 16 20.09 -10.58 -4.04
CA LYS A 16 20.34 -11.54 -5.12
C LYS A 16 20.71 -10.91 -6.46
N LEU A 17 20.59 -9.59 -6.63
CA LEU A 17 21.05 -8.91 -7.84
C LEU A 17 22.58 -8.90 -7.92
N SER A 18 23.09 -9.03 -9.15
CA SER A 18 24.51 -8.80 -9.44
C SER A 18 24.92 -7.36 -9.11
N ALA A 19 26.23 -7.12 -8.99
CA ALA A 19 26.74 -5.76 -8.76
C ALA A 19 26.29 -4.79 -9.85
N ASP A 20 26.36 -5.20 -11.13
CA ASP A 20 25.92 -4.38 -12.26
C ASP A 20 24.42 -4.07 -12.22
N ALA A 21 23.60 -5.07 -11.88
CA ALA A 21 22.15 -4.86 -11.73
C ALA A 21 21.83 -3.90 -10.59
N LYS A 22 22.51 -4.01 -9.44
CA LYS A 22 22.36 -3.06 -8.33
C LYS A 22 22.75 -1.64 -8.74
N ALA A 23 23.88 -1.50 -9.44
CA ALA A 23 24.36 -0.22 -9.94
C ALA A 23 23.36 0.41 -10.94
N ASN A 24 22.81 -0.39 -11.86
CA ASN A 24 21.81 0.05 -12.83
C ASN A 24 20.51 0.49 -12.14
N VAL A 25 20.02 -0.25 -11.15
CA VAL A 25 18.83 0.13 -10.37
C VAL A 25 19.08 1.44 -9.62
N ILE A 26 20.21 1.58 -8.93
CA ILE A 26 20.56 2.82 -8.22
C ILE A 26 20.66 3.99 -9.19
N LYS A 27 21.33 3.81 -10.33
CA LYS A 27 21.45 4.83 -11.37
C LYS A 27 20.08 5.25 -11.91
N ALA A 28 19.20 4.29 -12.21
CA ALA A 28 17.86 4.57 -12.71
C ALA A 28 17.01 5.33 -11.68
N LEU A 29 17.04 4.91 -10.41
CA LEU A 29 16.35 5.59 -9.31
C LEU A 29 16.88 7.00 -9.06
N LYS A 30 18.19 7.20 -9.06
CA LYS A 30 18.78 8.55 -8.97
C LYS A 30 18.42 9.40 -10.19
N GLY A 31 18.29 8.80 -11.38
CA GLY A 31 17.87 9.48 -12.60
C GLY A 31 16.48 10.11 -12.50
N THR A 32 15.57 9.55 -11.69
CA THR A 32 14.22 10.12 -11.51
C THR A 32 14.25 11.46 -10.77
N ARG A 33 15.38 11.85 -10.16
CA ARG A 33 15.54 13.13 -9.47
C ARG A 33 15.39 14.34 -10.40
N ALA A 34 15.81 14.20 -11.66
CA ALA A 34 15.74 15.26 -12.68
C ALA A 34 14.31 15.43 -13.25
N ASN A 35 13.55 14.34 -13.33
CA ASN A 35 12.17 14.33 -13.82
C ASN A 35 11.16 14.76 -12.75
N TYR A 36 11.57 15.59 -11.80
CA TYR A 36 10.65 16.09 -10.78
C TYR A 36 9.72 17.11 -11.43
N ILE A 37 8.59 16.61 -11.95
CA ILE A 37 7.51 17.38 -12.58
C ILE A 37 6.86 18.22 -11.47
N MET A 38 7.48 19.37 -11.20
CA MET A 38 7.27 20.23 -10.02
C MET A 38 5.87 20.82 -9.89
N LYS A 39 5.09 20.98 -10.97
CA LYS A 39 3.92 21.87 -10.91
C LYS A 39 2.61 21.20 -10.52
N TYR A 40 2.37 19.95 -10.95
CA TYR A 40 1.10 19.25 -10.69
C TYR A 40 1.19 18.17 -9.59
N HIS A 41 2.39 17.67 -9.31
CA HIS A 41 2.60 16.55 -8.38
C HIS A 41 2.67 16.98 -6.91
N GLN A 42 2.71 18.28 -6.60
CA GLN A 42 2.88 18.79 -5.22
C GLN A 42 1.59 18.84 -4.38
N HIS A 43 0.45 18.53 -5.00
CA HIS A 43 -0.88 18.73 -4.41
C HIS A 43 -1.65 17.42 -4.24
N ASN A 44 -1.00 16.27 -4.41
CA ASN A 44 -1.62 14.95 -4.25
C ASN A 44 -0.62 13.92 -3.70
N ASN A 45 -1.04 12.66 -3.58
CA ASN A 45 -0.24 11.55 -3.05
C ASN A 45 1.06 11.29 -3.82
N TRP A 46 1.21 11.83 -5.02
CA TRP A 46 2.40 11.62 -5.84
C TRP A 46 3.69 12.16 -5.20
N VAL A 47 3.56 13.07 -4.21
CA VAL A 47 4.69 13.53 -3.38
C VAL A 47 5.38 12.41 -2.60
N LEU A 48 4.72 11.27 -2.36
CA LEU A 48 5.32 10.13 -1.65
C LEU A 48 6.23 9.26 -2.53
N PHE A 49 6.12 9.33 -3.85
CA PHE A 49 6.95 8.49 -4.73
C PHE A 49 8.44 8.88 -4.65
N PRO A 50 8.80 10.17 -4.73
CA PRO A 50 10.16 10.63 -4.43
C PRO A 50 10.62 10.21 -3.03
N SER A 51 9.76 10.38 -2.00
CA SER A 51 10.08 9.94 -0.64
C SER A 51 10.39 8.45 -0.56
N MET A 52 9.64 7.62 -1.28
CA MET A 52 9.85 6.17 -1.32
C MET A 52 11.13 5.79 -2.06
N VAL A 53 11.50 6.52 -3.12
CA VAL A 53 12.79 6.34 -3.81
C VAL A 53 13.95 6.66 -2.88
N GLU A 54 13.93 7.82 -2.24
CA GLU A 54 15.00 8.25 -1.34
C GLU A 54 15.08 7.35 -0.09
N ALA A 55 13.95 6.86 0.43
CA ALA A 55 13.94 5.87 1.51
C ALA A 55 14.65 4.56 1.09
N PHE A 56 14.40 4.05 -0.12
CA PHE A 56 15.14 2.88 -0.59
C PHE A 56 16.63 3.15 -0.73
N LEU A 57 17.02 4.30 -1.31
CA LEU A 57 18.42 4.70 -1.41
C LEU A 57 19.10 4.76 -0.03
N MET A 58 18.47 5.41 0.94
CA MET A 58 18.93 5.42 2.34
C MET A 58 19.10 4.01 2.91
N HIS A 59 18.12 3.12 2.66
CA HIS A 59 18.15 1.75 3.18
C HIS A 59 19.37 0.98 2.70
N VAL A 60 19.76 1.14 1.43
CA VAL A 60 20.90 0.46 0.81
C VAL A 60 22.23 1.20 0.98
N GLY A 61 22.25 2.31 1.72
CA GLY A 61 23.46 3.07 2.04
C GLY A 61 23.85 4.13 1.01
N GLU A 62 22.96 4.45 0.08
CA GLU A 62 23.18 5.51 -0.92
C GLU A 62 22.85 6.90 -0.37
N PRO A 63 23.61 7.95 -0.75
CA PRO A 63 23.28 9.32 -0.39
C PRO A 63 21.90 9.75 -0.91
N ILE A 64 21.10 10.31 -0.01
CA ILE A 64 19.78 10.85 -0.34
C ILE A 64 19.82 12.32 -0.72
N VAL A 65 18.75 12.78 -1.38
CA VAL A 65 18.42 14.21 -1.48
C VAL A 65 17.33 14.51 -0.48
N GLU A 66 17.69 15.18 0.63
CA GLU A 66 16.78 15.44 1.76
C GLU A 66 15.46 16.06 1.35
N ALA A 67 15.48 17.11 0.51
CA ALA A 67 14.26 17.78 0.05
C ALA A 67 13.27 16.79 -0.60
N LYS A 68 13.75 15.87 -1.44
CA LYS A 68 12.89 14.87 -2.11
C LYS A 68 12.34 13.83 -1.15
N MET A 69 13.05 13.53 -0.06
CA MET A 69 12.55 12.63 0.97
C MET A 69 11.50 13.32 1.84
N PHE A 70 11.82 14.52 2.31
CA PHE A 70 11.10 15.18 3.40
C PHE A 70 9.92 16.02 2.95
N ASP A 71 9.91 16.57 1.72
CA ASP A 71 8.78 17.34 1.19
C ASP A 71 7.45 16.56 1.27
N GLY A 72 7.48 15.27 0.93
CA GLY A 72 6.32 14.40 1.02
C GLY A 72 5.87 14.19 2.47
N LEU A 73 6.81 13.91 3.38
CA LEU A 73 6.49 13.73 4.80
C LEU A 73 5.92 15.00 5.43
N ASP A 74 6.47 16.17 5.09
CA ASP A 74 6.04 17.45 5.63
C ASP A 74 4.63 17.83 5.18
N LYS A 75 4.25 17.50 3.93
CA LYS A 75 2.87 17.67 3.46
C LYS A 75 1.90 16.76 4.22
N PHE A 76 2.25 15.49 4.43
CA PHE A 76 1.39 14.55 5.13
C PHE A 76 1.21 14.83 6.63
N LYS A 77 1.99 15.76 7.21
CA LYS A 77 1.70 16.32 8.56
C LYS A 77 0.39 17.11 8.59
N THR A 78 0.00 17.75 7.49
CA THR A 78 -1.17 18.64 7.44
C THR A 78 -2.34 18.06 6.65
N TRP A 79 -2.15 16.92 5.98
CA TRP A 79 -3.17 16.28 5.16
C TRP A 79 -3.95 15.17 5.87
N TYR A 80 -3.83 15.03 7.20
CA TYR A 80 -4.72 14.13 7.94
C TYR A 80 -6.10 14.77 8.09
N LEU A 81 -7.14 14.09 7.62
CA LEU A 81 -8.50 14.62 7.57
C LEU A 81 -9.43 14.07 8.67
N GLY A 82 -8.97 13.05 9.40
CA GLY A 82 -9.77 12.38 10.43
C GLY A 82 -10.25 10.99 9.98
N ASP A 83 -10.80 10.26 10.95
CA ASP A 83 -11.32 8.90 10.81
C ASP A 83 -10.42 7.90 10.06
N GLY A 84 -9.10 8.04 10.25
CA GLY A 84 -8.10 7.20 9.61
C GLY A 84 -7.75 7.57 8.16
N ALA A 85 -8.39 8.59 7.58
CA ALA A 85 -8.10 9.03 6.22
C ALA A 85 -7.11 10.21 6.19
N PHE A 86 -6.15 10.12 5.28
CA PHE A 86 -5.40 11.25 4.76
C PHE A 86 -6.03 11.74 3.45
N GLY A 87 -5.88 13.02 3.17
CA GLY A 87 -6.22 13.58 1.86
C GLY A 87 -5.28 13.09 0.77
N ASP A 88 -5.78 13.09 -0.46
CA ASP A 88 -4.95 12.95 -1.66
C ASP A 88 -4.52 14.35 -2.12
N GLY A 89 -3.78 15.03 -1.23
CA GLY A 89 -3.66 16.48 -1.20
C GLY A 89 -4.28 17.07 0.06
N SER A 90 -4.58 18.37 0.04
CA SER A 90 -5.27 19.05 1.16
C SER A 90 -6.77 18.75 1.24
N THR A 91 -7.32 17.99 0.28
CA THR A 91 -8.74 17.68 0.19
C THR A 91 -8.99 16.17 0.24
N PHE A 92 -10.18 15.80 0.71
CA PHE A 92 -10.63 14.41 0.70
C PHE A 92 -10.92 13.95 -0.73
N PHE A 93 -10.55 12.71 -1.03
CA PHE A 93 -10.97 12.02 -2.24
C PHE A 93 -11.50 10.65 -1.86
N PHE A 94 -12.72 10.34 -2.27
CA PHE A 94 -13.37 9.08 -1.92
C PHE A 94 -12.92 7.97 -2.87
N ASN A 95 -11.76 7.39 -2.56
CA ASN A 95 -11.12 6.31 -3.31
C ASN A 95 -10.21 5.50 -2.36
N TYR A 96 -9.52 4.49 -2.89
CA TYR A 96 -8.70 3.58 -2.11
C TYR A 96 -7.21 3.96 -2.04
N TYR A 97 -6.79 5.18 -2.41
CA TYR A 97 -5.37 5.59 -2.37
C TYR A 97 -4.78 5.65 -0.96
N ASN A 98 -5.61 5.83 0.07
CA ASN A 98 -5.20 5.63 1.45
C ASN A 98 -4.62 4.23 1.68
N SER A 99 -5.21 3.22 1.03
CA SER A 99 -4.76 1.83 1.08
C SER A 99 -3.75 1.48 0.00
N TYR A 100 -3.85 2.01 -1.22
CA TYR A 100 -2.92 1.67 -2.31
C TYR A 100 -1.52 2.25 -2.13
N VAL A 101 -1.42 3.50 -1.66
CA VAL A 101 -0.18 4.27 -1.70
C VAL A 101 0.07 4.97 -0.38
N ILE A 102 -0.86 5.82 0.09
CA ILE A 102 -0.57 6.82 1.11
C ILE A 102 -0.08 6.17 2.40
N GLN A 103 -0.92 5.39 3.08
CA GLN A 103 -0.55 4.84 4.38
C GLN A 103 0.59 3.83 4.27
N PRO A 104 0.60 2.90 3.29
CA PRO A 104 1.69 1.92 3.19
C PRO A 104 3.04 2.53 2.82
N MET A 105 3.08 3.51 1.90
CA MET A 105 4.34 4.20 1.58
C MET A 105 4.79 5.10 2.72
N LEU A 106 3.87 5.83 3.35
CA LEU A 106 4.23 6.68 4.50
C LEU A 106 4.80 5.85 5.65
N HIS A 107 4.22 4.68 5.91
CA HIS A 107 4.75 3.70 6.87
C HIS A 107 6.16 3.26 6.48
N ASP A 108 6.36 2.80 5.24
CA ASP A 108 7.64 2.25 4.80
C ASP A 108 8.75 3.32 4.79
N VAL A 109 8.45 4.56 4.38
CA VAL A 109 9.39 5.70 4.44
C VAL A 109 9.78 6.02 5.87
N LEU A 110 8.81 6.19 6.78
CA LEU A 110 9.07 6.54 8.17
C LEU A 110 9.80 5.41 8.92
N ALA A 111 9.50 4.14 8.61
CA ALA A 111 10.19 2.99 9.18
C ALA A 111 11.68 2.97 8.80
N VAL A 112 12.01 3.26 7.53
CA VAL A 112 13.40 3.41 7.11
C VAL A 112 14.06 4.60 7.80
N LEU A 113 13.39 5.76 7.84
CA LEU A 113 13.91 6.95 8.48
C LEU A 113 14.25 6.69 9.96
N ARG A 114 13.35 6.02 10.68
CA ARG A 114 13.54 5.60 12.07
C ARG A 114 14.76 4.71 12.24
N ALA A 115 14.92 3.72 11.35
CA ALA A 115 15.99 2.75 11.42
C ALA A 115 17.37 3.29 11.01
N LYS A 116 17.41 4.25 10.09
CA LYS A 116 18.67 4.70 9.44
C LYS A 116 19.08 6.13 9.80
N HIS A 117 18.16 6.95 10.34
CA HIS A 117 18.43 8.35 10.63
C HIS A 117 17.66 8.86 11.87
N ALA A 118 17.83 8.18 13.01
CA ALA A 118 17.09 8.42 14.26
C ALA A 118 17.01 9.90 14.70
N ARG A 119 18.08 10.69 14.53
CA ARG A 119 18.07 12.13 14.87
C ARG A 119 17.04 12.94 14.08
N LYS A 120 16.86 12.63 12.79
CA LYS A 120 15.88 13.32 11.93
C LYS A 120 14.48 12.75 12.14
N PHE A 121 14.37 11.47 12.49
CA PHE A 121 13.09 10.82 12.79
C PHE A 121 12.31 11.52 13.93
N VAL A 122 12.99 12.11 14.93
CA VAL A 122 12.35 12.87 16.02
C VAL A 122 11.37 13.94 15.49
N VAL A 123 11.66 14.56 14.34
CA VAL A 123 10.80 15.57 13.71
C VAL A 123 9.48 14.99 13.18
N TYR A 124 9.43 13.66 12.96
CA TYR A 124 8.30 12.93 12.38
C TYR A 124 7.66 11.93 13.34
N GLU A 125 8.06 11.91 14.62
CA GLU A 125 7.55 10.95 15.60
C GLU A 125 6.03 11.07 15.78
N LYS A 126 5.50 12.29 15.88
CA LYS A 126 4.05 12.54 15.94
C LYS A 126 3.31 12.05 14.68
N LEU A 127 3.93 12.19 13.51
CA LEU A 127 3.35 11.69 12.25
C LEU A 127 3.35 10.15 12.23
N TRP A 128 4.40 9.52 12.75
CA TRP A 128 4.49 8.07 12.91
C TRP A 128 3.38 7.54 13.83
N GLU A 129 3.18 8.15 14.99
CA GLU A 129 2.11 7.78 15.92
C GLU A 129 0.72 7.96 15.29
N LEU A 130 0.49 9.14 14.70
CA LEU A 130 -0.75 9.45 13.99
C LEU A 130 -1.04 8.44 12.88
N LEU A 131 -0.04 8.09 12.08
CA LEU A 131 -0.19 7.12 11.00
C LEU A 131 -0.66 5.75 11.52
N HIS A 132 -0.12 5.26 12.64
CA HIS A 132 -0.52 3.94 13.17
C HIS A 132 -1.95 3.94 13.70
N VAL A 133 -2.36 5.03 14.36
CA VAL A 133 -3.77 5.23 14.76
C VAL A 133 -4.67 5.28 13.52
N ALA A 134 -4.25 6.02 12.50
CA ALA A 134 -5.00 6.19 11.27
C ALA A 134 -5.13 4.86 10.49
N MET A 135 -4.06 4.10 10.35
CA MET A 135 -4.06 2.78 9.70
C MET A 135 -4.96 1.79 10.43
N ALA A 136 -4.93 1.78 11.77
CA ALA A 136 -5.80 0.92 12.56
C ALA A 136 -7.27 1.25 12.32
N ARG A 137 -7.64 2.54 12.38
CA ARG A 137 -9.01 2.99 12.11
C ARG A 137 -9.44 2.71 10.67
N TYR A 138 -8.60 3.03 9.69
CA TYR A 138 -8.92 2.81 8.28
C TYR A 138 -9.03 1.33 7.93
N SER A 139 -8.29 0.44 8.61
CA SER A 139 -8.44 -1.01 8.44
C SER A 139 -9.82 -1.51 8.86
N GLU A 140 -10.47 -0.87 9.83
CA GLU A 140 -11.86 -1.18 10.21
C GLU A 140 -12.82 -0.75 9.12
N VAL A 141 -12.65 0.45 8.58
CA VAL A 141 -13.44 0.94 7.44
C VAL A 141 -13.30 0.01 6.24
N LEU A 142 -12.06 -0.43 5.95
CA LEU A 142 -11.78 -1.37 4.87
C LEU A 142 -12.48 -2.71 5.10
N GLU A 143 -12.32 -3.34 6.26
CA GLU A 143 -12.97 -4.62 6.55
C GLU A 143 -14.50 -4.51 6.52
N GLN A 144 -15.06 -3.42 7.04
CA GLN A 144 -16.49 -3.11 6.99
C GLN A 144 -17.01 -2.87 5.56
N SER A 145 -16.14 -2.53 4.60
CA SER A 145 -16.56 -2.33 3.21
C SER A 145 -16.63 -3.61 2.39
N ILE A 146 -16.18 -4.76 2.94
CA ILE A 146 -16.21 -6.05 2.27
C ILE A 146 -17.53 -6.74 2.58
N ALA A 147 -18.35 -6.92 1.55
CA ALA A 147 -19.58 -7.69 1.64
C ALA A 147 -19.30 -9.20 1.85
N PRO A 148 -20.28 -9.99 2.33
CA PRO A 148 -20.10 -11.42 2.58
C PRO A 148 -19.69 -12.23 1.33
N ASP A 149 -20.05 -11.77 0.13
CA ASP A 149 -19.66 -12.38 -1.15
C ASP A 149 -18.27 -11.93 -1.67
N GLY A 150 -17.56 -11.09 -0.90
CA GLY A 150 -16.27 -10.51 -1.26
C GLY A 150 -16.34 -9.31 -2.20
N SER A 151 -17.54 -8.86 -2.59
CA SER A 151 -17.70 -7.59 -3.29
C SER A 151 -17.44 -6.41 -2.35
N TYR A 152 -17.11 -5.26 -2.92
CA TYR A 152 -16.91 -4.01 -2.21
C TYR A 152 -17.24 -2.85 -3.15
N PRO A 153 -17.50 -1.63 -2.64
CA PRO A 153 -17.84 -0.49 -3.47
C PRO A 153 -16.77 -0.21 -4.53
N ALA A 154 -17.15 -0.28 -5.80
CA ALA A 154 -16.26 0.03 -6.93
C ALA A 154 -16.13 1.55 -7.12
N LEU A 155 -15.46 2.22 -6.18
CA LEU A 155 -15.41 3.68 -6.09
C LEU A 155 -14.06 4.27 -6.44
N GLY A 156 -14.10 5.43 -7.09
CA GLY A 156 -12.96 6.29 -7.32
C GLY A 156 -11.97 5.78 -8.38
N ARG A 157 -10.80 6.43 -8.40
CA ARG A 157 -9.74 6.17 -9.38
C ARG A 157 -9.02 4.86 -9.12
N SER A 158 -8.53 4.24 -10.18
CA SER A 158 -7.71 3.03 -10.18
C SER A 158 -8.35 1.84 -9.46
N ILE A 159 -9.67 1.73 -9.53
CA ILE A 159 -10.40 0.59 -8.97
C ILE A 159 -9.98 -0.75 -9.60
N THR A 160 -9.37 -0.70 -10.79
CA THR A 160 -8.77 -1.84 -11.50
C THR A 160 -7.56 -2.46 -10.79
N TYR A 161 -7.11 -1.90 -9.66
CA TYR A 161 -6.14 -2.53 -8.77
C TYR A 161 -6.75 -3.62 -7.86
N ARG A 162 -8.08 -3.84 -7.94
CA ARG A 162 -8.77 -5.00 -7.36
C ARG A 162 -8.55 -5.08 -5.84
N CYS A 163 -8.21 -6.26 -5.32
CA CYS A 163 -8.00 -6.49 -3.90
C CYS A 163 -6.81 -5.72 -3.29
N ALA A 164 -5.99 -5.00 -4.07
CA ALA A 164 -5.04 -4.03 -3.53
C ALA A 164 -5.72 -2.92 -2.71
N ALA A 165 -7.03 -2.71 -2.88
CA ALA A 165 -7.82 -1.77 -2.09
C ALA A 165 -7.74 -2.06 -0.59
N PHE A 166 -7.32 -3.28 -0.24
CA PHE A 166 -7.18 -3.77 1.13
C PHE A 166 -5.72 -3.94 1.56
N GLN A 167 -4.77 -3.28 0.89
CA GLN A 167 -3.36 -3.35 1.24
C GLN A 167 -3.07 -2.85 2.66
N THR A 168 -3.67 -1.75 3.15
CA THR A 168 -3.42 -1.31 4.55
C THR A 168 -3.82 -2.40 5.54
N LEU A 169 -5.00 -2.99 5.36
CA LEU A 169 -5.49 -4.10 6.20
C LEU A 169 -4.54 -5.30 6.15
N SER A 170 -4.11 -5.65 4.94
CA SER A 170 -3.14 -6.72 4.65
C SER A 170 -1.76 -6.47 5.28
N LEU A 171 -1.32 -5.20 5.27
CA LEU A 171 -0.05 -4.77 5.86
C LEU A 171 -0.11 -4.84 7.39
N LEU A 172 -1.21 -4.41 8.03
CA LEU A 172 -1.37 -4.54 9.48
C LEU A 172 -1.43 -6.00 9.93
N ALA A 173 -2.07 -6.87 9.15
CA ALA A 173 -2.04 -8.32 9.39
C ALA A 173 -0.59 -8.84 9.37
N LEU A 174 0.17 -8.58 8.30
CA LEU A 174 1.59 -8.94 8.20
C LEU A 174 2.43 -8.41 9.38
N LYS A 175 2.12 -7.20 9.87
CA LYS A 175 2.87 -6.56 10.97
C LYS A 175 2.40 -7.01 12.36
N ARG A 176 1.36 -7.85 12.47
CA ARG A 176 0.68 -8.19 13.74
C ARG A 176 0.24 -6.93 14.51
N LYS A 177 -0.34 -5.99 13.77
CA LYS A 177 -0.81 -4.68 14.26
C LYS A 177 -2.28 -4.42 13.95
N LEU A 178 -3.06 -5.48 13.69
CA LEU A 178 -4.51 -5.36 13.57
C LEU A 178 -5.10 -4.78 14.86
N PRO A 179 -6.09 -3.87 14.77
CA PRO A 179 -6.78 -3.37 15.95
C PRO A 179 -7.55 -4.51 16.64
N ARG A 180 -7.74 -4.42 17.96
CA ARG A 180 -8.41 -5.46 18.77
C ARG A 180 -9.79 -5.87 18.23
N ARG A 181 -10.50 -4.95 17.59
CA ARG A 181 -11.82 -5.18 17.00
C ARG A 181 -11.81 -5.95 15.67
N LEU A 182 -10.64 -6.19 15.10
CA LEU A 182 -10.42 -6.99 13.90
C LEU A 182 -9.51 -8.19 14.24
N PRO A 183 -10.06 -9.26 14.85
CA PRO A 183 -9.27 -10.46 15.12
C PRO A 183 -8.73 -11.08 13.82
N PRO A 184 -7.55 -11.72 13.85
CA PRO A 184 -6.90 -12.27 12.65
C PRO A 184 -7.79 -13.21 11.82
N GLY A 185 -8.56 -14.11 12.44
CA GLY A 185 -9.49 -15.00 11.72
C GLY A 185 -10.57 -14.26 10.92
N GLN A 186 -11.07 -13.13 11.44
CA GLN A 186 -12.03 -12.27 10.74
C GLN A 186 -11.40 -11.59 9.53
N VAL A 187 -10.20 -11.03 9.71
CA VAL A 187 -9.47 -10.37 8.61
C VAL A 187 -9.09 -11.37 7.52
N ARG A 188 -8.65 -12.58 7.88
CA ARG A 188 -8.40 -13.65 6.90
C ARG A 188 -9.66 -13.98 6.11
N THR A 189 -10.80 -14.09 6.78
CA THR A 189 -12.11 -14.35 6.13
C THR A 189 -12.43 -13.27 5.11
N ALA A 190 -12.34 -11.99 5.49
CA ALA A 190 -12.63 -10.87 4.61
C ALA A 190 -11.65 -10.79 3.40
N LEU A 191 -10.33 -10.87 3.65
CA LEU A 191 -9.31 -10.83 2.60
C LEU A 191 -9.44 -12.00 1.62
N THR A 192 -9.72 -13.20 2.11
CA THR A 192 -9.91 -14.39 1.26
C THR A 192 -11.09 -14.21 0.32
N ARG A 193 -12.22 -13.68 0.82
CA ARG A 193 -13.41 -13.42 0.01
C ARG A 193 -13.14 -12.41 -1.10
N VAL A 194 -12.50 -11.29 -0.82
CA VAL A 194 -12.20 -10.29 -1.85
C VAL A 194 -11.15 -10.77 -2.86
N ILE A 195 -10.16 -11.55 -2.42
CA ILE A 195 -9.19 -12.20 -3.32
C ILE A 195 -9.94 -13.13 -4.28
N ASN A 196 -10.77 -14.03 -3.77
CA ASN A 196 -11.54 -14.96 -4.60
C ASN A 196 -12.51 -14.24 -5.54
N ARG A 197 -13.14 -13.16 -5.07
CA ARG A 197 -14.09 -12.37 -5.87
C ARG A 197 -13.42 -11.65 -7.03
N THR A 198 -12.21 -11.16 -6.83
CA THR A 198 -11.52 -10.28 -7.80
C THR A 198 -10.48 -10.99 -8.65
N LEU A 199 -10.03 -12.20 -8.27
CA LEU A 199 -8.97 -12.95 -8.96
C LEU A 199 -9.44 -14.35 -9.41
N ASP A 200 -10.70 -14.46 -9.84
CA ASP A 200 -11.17 -15.66 -10.52
C ASP A 200 -10.71 -15.72 -12.00
N ARG A 201 -11.14 -16.77 -12.72
CA ARG A 201 -10.76 -17.01 -14.14
C ARG A 201 -11.04 -15.82 -15.07
N ARG A 202 -12.03 -14.98 -14.76
CA ARG A 202 -12.40 -13.81 -15.58
C ARG A 202 -11.36 -12.69 -15.50
N ALA A 203 -10.57 -12.67 -14.43
CA ALA A 203 -9.51 -11.69 -14.23
C ALA A 203 -8.37 -11.84 -15.24
N PHE A 204 -8.25 -13.01 -15.85
CA PHE A 204 -7.14 -13.36 -16.72
C PHE A 204 -7.57 -13.44 -18.19
N ASP A 205 -6.66 -13.13 -19.10
CA ASP A 205 -6.81 -13.43 -20.51
C ASP A 205 -6.42 -14.87 -20.85
N GLN A 206 -6.53 -15.22 -22.13
CA GLN A 206 -6.19 -16.57 -22.62
C GLN A 206 -4.71 -16.93 -22.46
N HIS A 207 -3.84 -15.95 -22.17
CA HIS A 207 -2.41 -16.13 -21.92
C HIS A 207 -2.06 -16.09 -20.42
N GLY A 208 -3.06 -15.91 -19.55
CA GLY A 208 -2.87 -15.83 -18.11
C GLY A 208 -2.45 -14.45 -17.61
N TRP A 209 -2.57 -13.38 -18.41
CA TRP A 209 -2.31 -12.02 -17.96
C TRP A 209 -3.53 -11.38 -17.32
N LEU A 210 -3.32 -10.57 -16.29
CA LEU A 210 -4.40 -9.78 -15.70
C LEU A 210 -4.98 -8.78 -16.71
N ARG A 211 -6.30 -8.79 -16.81
CA ARG A 211 -7.09 -7.83 -17.58
C ARG A 211 -7.29 -6.55 -16.78
N ILE A 212 -7.39 -5.43 -17.49
CA ILE A 212 -7.82 -4.15 -16.91
C ILE A 212 -9.30 -4.25 -16.56
N GLY A 213 -9.62 -4.21 -15.26
CA GLY A 213 -10.97 -4.33 -14.71
C GLY A 213 -10.95 -4.74 -13.24
N VAL A 214 -12.13 -4.84 -12.61
CA VAL A 214 -12.26 -5.20 -11.18
C VAL A 214 -12.36 -6.71 -10.97
N VAL A 215 -13.12 -7.39 -11.83
CA VAL A 215 -13.20 -8.86 -11.86
C VAL A 215 -12.86 -9.37 -13.26
N GLY A 216 -13.35 -8.70 -14.30
CA GLY A 216 -13.15 -9.09 -15.71
C GLY A 216 -12.36 -8.05 -16.51
N SER A 217 -12.77 -7.86 -17.77
CA SER A 217 -12.31 -6.78 -18.65
C SER A 217 -13.29 -5.61 -18.58
N GLN A 218 -12.84 -4.47 -18.08
CA GLN A 218 -13.54 -3.19 -18.01
C GLN A 218 -12.51 -2.06 -18.31
N PRO A 219 -11.96 -1.97 -19.54
CA PRO A 219 -10.92 -1.00 -19.87
C PRO A 219 -11.33 0.46 -19.63
N GLU A 220 -12.62 0.78 -19.68
CA GLU A 220 -13.20 2.08 -19.39
C GLU A 220 -13.01 2.53 -17.92
N LEU A 221 -12.67 1.61 -17.02
CA LEU A 221 -12.35 1.93 -15.61
C LEU A 221 -10.88 2.34 -15.42
N ALA A 222 -10.06 2.31 -16.47
CA ALA A 222 -8.66 2.72 -16.39
C ALA A 222 -8.51 4.24 -16.38
N ASP A 223 -7.73 4.75 -15.43
CA ASP A 223 -7.10 6.06 -15.58
C ASP A 223 -6.04 6.01 -16.70
N ASP A 224 -5.68 7.17 -17.25
CA ASP A 224 -4.74 7.34 -18.38
C ASP A 224 -3.34 6.74 -18.15
N TYR A 225 -2.90 6.62 -16.90
CA TYR A 225 -1.63 6.00 -16.50
C TYR A 225 -1.70 4.48 -16.24
N ILE A 226 -2.88 3.86 -16.35
CA ILE A 226 -3.03 2.44 -16.06
C ILE A 226 -2.63 1.60 -17.27
N THR A 227 -1.74 0.65 -17.01
CA THR A 227 -1.26 -0.33 -17.99
C THR A 227 -1.50 -1.74 -17.47
N HIS A 228 -1.25 -2.75 -18.30
CA HIS A 228 -1.25 -4.15 -17.86
C HIS A 228 -0.28 -4.42 -16.70
N GLY A 229 0.83 -3.67 -16.59
CA GLY A 229 1.72 -3.76 -15.44
C GLY A 229 1.10 -3.21 -14.16
N SER A 230 0.26 -2.17 -14.28
CA SER A 230 -0.33 -1.47 -13.14
C SER A 230 -1.31 -2.36 -12.37
N VAL A 231 -2.09 -3.22 -13.05
CA VAL A 231 -3.10 -4.09 -12.40
C VAL A 231 -2.50 -5.18 -11.51
N TYR A 232 -1.20 -5.45 -11.63
CA TYR A 232 -0.49 -6.33 -10.70
C TYR A 232 -0.33 -5.73 -9.30
N LEU A 233 -0.71 -4.47 -9.08
CA LEU A 233 -0.80 -3.91 -7.74
C LEU A 233 -1.68 -4.75 -6.81
N THR A 234 -2.64 -5.51 -7.37
CA THR A 234 -3.47 -6.51 -6.68
C THR A 234 -2.67 -7.45 -5.77
N THR A 235 -1.39 -7.71 -6.06
CA THR A 235 -0.54 -8.58 -5.23
C THR A 235 -0.31 -8.02 -3.83
N ALA A 236 -0.56 -6.72 -3.60
CA ALA A 236 -0.45 -6.10 -2.29
C ALA A 236 -1.46 -6.64 -1.25
N CYS A 237 -2.54 -7.28 -1.70
CA CYS A 237 -3.47 -7.99 -0.80
C CYS A 237 -2.86 -9.26 -0.19
N PHE A 238 -1.81 -9.82 -0.81
CA PHE A 238 -1.15 -11.04 -0.38
C PHE A 238 -0.01 -10.81 0.64
N LEU A 239 0.14 -9.59 1.17
CA LEU A 239 1.13 -9.30 2.21
C LEU A 239 1.11 -10.28 3.40
N PRO A 240 -0.05 -10.80 3.87
CA PRO A 240 -0.06 -11.77 4.97
C PRO A 240 0.70 -13.06 4.67
N LEU A 241 0.96 -13.42 3.40
CA LEU A 241 1.80 -14.57 3.05
C LEU A 241 3.24 -14.47 3.57
N GLY A 242 3.67 -13.28 4.03
CA GLY A 242 4.93 -13.12 4.75
C GLY A 242 4.91 -13.61 6.21
N LEU A 243 3.75 -14.03 6.74
CA LEU A 243 3.60 -14.57 8.08
C LEU A 243 4.02 -16.06 8.14
N PRO A 244 4.62 -16.54 9.25
CA PRO A 244 4.88 -17.96 9.47
C PRO A 244 3.61 -18.81 9.40
N SER A 245 3.70 -20.07 9.01
CA SER A 245 2.53 -20.97 8.86
C SER A 245 1.76 -21.24 10.17
N ASN A 246 2.37 -21.00 11.33
CA ASN A 246 1.76 -21.15 12.65
C ASN A 246 1.25 -19.83 13.25
N ASP A 247 1.22 -18.74 12.47
CA ASP A 247 0.67 -17.45 12.91
C ASP A 247 -0.83 -17.54 13.18
N THR A 248 -1.35 -16.79 14.16
CA THR A 248 -2.78 -16.79 14.50
C THR A 248 -3.65 -16.35 13.33
N PHE A 249 -3.12 -15.54 12.41
CA PHE A 249 -3.78 -15.24 11.14
C PHE A 249 -4.17 -16.49 10.36
N TRP A 250 -3.39 -17.57 10.40
CA TRP A 250 -3.67 -18.84 9.72
C TRP A 250 -4.38 -19.86 10.60
N THR A 251 -4.11 -19.86 11.91
CA THR A 251 -4.57 -20.94 12.80
C THR A 251 -5.89 -20.63 13.50
N GLU A 252 -6.28 -19.37 13.67
CA GLU A 252 -7.59 -19.03 14.21
C GLU A 252 -8.71 -19.56 13.28
N PRO A 253 -9.87 -19.97 13.81
CA PRO A 253 -11.00 -20.35 12.97
C PRO A 253 -11.48 -19.17 12.12
N GLU A 254 -12.20 -19.46 11.04
CA GLU A 254 -12.93 -18.42 10.32
C GLU A 254 -13.93 -17.74 11.27
N MET A 255 -14.09 -16.42 11.12
CA MET A 255 -14.94 -15.62 11.98
C MET A 255 -15.84 -14.74 11.12
N PRO A 256 -17.11 -14.50 11.54
CA PRO A 256 -17.99 -13.57 10.85
C PRO A 256 -17.36 -12.18 10.71
N THR A 257 -17.49 -11.58 9.53
CA THR A 257 -17.04 -10.21 9.25
C THR A 257 -17.89 -9.19 10.00
N SER A 258 -17.43 -7.93 10.07
CA SER A 258 -18.25 -6.87 10.66
C SER A 258 -19.59 -6.71 9.92
N TRP A 259 -19.60 -6.92 8.60
CA TRP A 259 -20.83 -6.90 7.81
C TRP A 259 -21.80 -8.00 8.23
N GLU A 260 -21.33 -9.22 8.48
CA GLU A 260 -22.21 -10.32 8.90
C GLU A 260 -22.74 -10.09 10.31
N LYS A 261 -21.88 -9.62 11.22
CA LYS A 261 -22.20 -9.42 12.64
C LYS A 261 -23.34 -8.42 12.90
N VAL A 262 -23.56 -7.44 12.03
CA VAL A 262 -24.63 -6.45 12.24
C VAL A 262 -26.03 -6.98 11.91
N TRP A 263 -26.13 -8.14 11.26
CA TRP A 263 -27.41 -8.77 10.89
C TRP A 263 -27.73 -10.03 11.73
N LEU A 264 -26.89 -10.35 12.72
CA LEU A 264 -27.10 -11.47 13.65
C LEU A 264 -28.09 -11.11 14.76
#